data_AF-A0A1G6ZTC2-F1
#
_entry.id   AF-A0A1G6ZTC2-F1
#
_cell.length_a   1.000
_cell.length_b   1.000
_cell.length_c   1.000
_cell.angle_alpha   90.00
_cell.angle_beta   90.00
_cell.angle_gamma   90.00
#
_symmetry.space_group_name_H-M   'P 1'
#
loop_
_entity.id
_entity.type
_entity.pdbx_description
1 polymer ?
#
loop_
_entity_poly.entity_id
_entity_poly.type
_entity_poly.pdbx_seq_one_letter_code
_entity_poly.pdbx_strand_id
1 'polypeptide(L)'
;MNMITRWLLSLALCCGGPVGLAQAQDIDFGDDSSEYANDGECDDPRFQGPGMTGTILLDSDIRADATDCRTAFERGMLWLREDAPTTPQSAGDIDFGDDSSGFARDGECDDPRFEGPAMAAGTLLDSDTRADATDCRSAFERGAVWLKGNAPNEPIIVDGIDFGTDSGSYTWDDECDDPRFEGAGMTASVLSDDNIKADATDCAGAYQAGNLRMRGDGPAGPVVVDGIDFGFDNSPYSRDGECDDPRFEGMGMTGSTLYDANIKADATDCLQAYRAGSLTLTPYEPGSPVVVDGIDFGLDTSPFARDGECDDPRFEGMGMTAAKLFDSSTRADASDCVGAYRAGNLAMRGEGTAGPVVVDGIDFGVDSSPYSRDGECDDPRFEGSGMTDSTLYDSNIKADATDCREAYQSGALTPRDYEPGRPLVVDGIDFGQDSGVYARDGECDDPRFEGPGMTSAKLYEGNIQADASDCASAYRNGAVQLRATGGGQTEPSGKRRDSKG
;
A
#
# COMPACT_ATOMS: atom_id res chain seq x y z
N MET A 1 47.39 -33.62 -7.21
CA MET A 1 48.45 -32.59 -7.12
C MET A 1 47.75 -31.27 -6.92
N ASN A 2 47.36 -30.93 -5.68
CA ASN A 2 48.14 -30.23 -4.67
C ASN A 2 48.36 -28.75 -5.05
N MET A 3 47.57 -27.83 -4.49
CA MET A 3 48.09 -26.67 -3.77
C MET A 3 47.00 -26.01 -2.91
N ILE A 4 47.18 -26.21 -1.61
CA ILE A 4 46.55 -25.54 -0.47
C ILE A 4 47.07 -24.10 -0.42
N THR A 5 46.19 -23.10 -0.24
CA THR A 5 46.62 -21.76 0.21
C THR A 5 45.79 -21.32 1.40
N ARG A 6 46.44 -21.34 2.56
CA ARG A 6 46.01 -20.78 3.85
C ARG A 6 45.95 -19.25 3.75
N TRP A 7 44.91 -18.64 4.34
CA TRP A 7 44.96 -17.25 4.78
C TRP A 7 44.71 -17.18 6.28
N LEU A 8 45.56 -16.38 6.93
CA LEU A 8 45.73 -16.24 8.37
C LEU A 8 44.67 -15.33 8.99
N LEU A 9 44.37 -15.67 10.25
CA LEU A 9 43.87 -14.82 11.34
C LEU A 9 44.34 -13.36 11.23
N SER A 10 43.40 -12.43 11.39
CA SER A 10 43.65 -11.12 11.99
C SER A 10 42.57 -10.81 13.02
N LEU A 11 43.04 -10.80 14.26
CA LEU A 11 42.38 -10.35 15.49
C LEU A 11 42.15 -8.83 15.39
N ALA A 12 40.90 -8.38 15.52
CA ALA A 12 40.57 -6.97 15.73
C ALA A 12 39.63 -6.84 16.93
N LEU A 13 40.27 -6.57 18.07
CA LEU A 13 39.70 -6.12 19.33
C LEU A 13 39.26 -4.66 19.17
N CYS A 14 37.98 -4.35 19.36
CA CYS A 14 37.54 -2.98 19.67
C CYS A 14 36.16 -2.98 20.37
N CYS A 15 36.20 -2.55 21.63
CA CYS A 15 35.15 -1.83 22.37
C CYS A 15 33.82 -2.55 22.66
N GLY A 16 33.80 -3.27 23.78
CA GLY A 16 32.58 -3.55 24.52
C GLY A 16 31.97 -2.28 25.13
N GLY A 17 30.71 -2.02 24.79
CA GLY A 17 29.75 -1.33 25.65
C GLY A 17 28.80 -2.38 26.24
N PRO A 18 28.26 -2.17 27.46
CA PRO A 18 27.47 -3.19 28.13
C PRO A 18 26.15 -3.33 27.37
N VAL A 19 26.00 -4.43 26.64
CA VAL A 19 24.68 -5.00 26.45
C VAL A 19 24.20 -5.31 27.85
N GLY A 20 23.11 -4.67 28.27
CA GLY A 20 22.38 -5.08 29.47
C GLY A 20 21.89 -6.50 29.24
N LEU A 21 22.75 -7.47 29.54
CA LEU A 21 22.35 -8.83 29.86
C LEU A 21 21.38 -8.70 31.03
N ALA A 22 20.09 -8.78 30.73
CA ALA A 22 19.15 -9.32 31.69
C ALA A 22 19.81 -10.58 32.25
N GLN A 23 19.95 -10.63 33.57
CA GLN A 23 20.62 -11.75 34.21
C GLN A 23 19.88 -13.03 33.84
N ALA A 24 20.50 -13.87 33.01
CA ALA A 24 20.16 -15.28 32.99
C ALA A 24 20.53 -15.79 34.38
N GLN A 25 19.55 -15.87 35.28
CA GLN A 25 19.70 -16.67 36.47
C GLN A 25 19.95 -18.10 35.95
N ASP A 26 21.11 -18.66 36.25
CA ASP A 26 21.41 -20.06 35.93
C ASP A 26 20.60 -20.89 36.93
N ILE A 27 19.35 -21.20 36.58
CA ILE A 27 18.41 -21.88 37.47
C ILE A 27 18.90 -23.31 37.72
N ASP A 28 19.11 -23.63 39.00
CA ASP A 28 19.49 -24.98 39.42
C ASP A 28 18.24 -25.88 39.49
N PHE A 29 17.96 -26.59 38.40
CA PHE A 29 16.86 -27.56 38.29
C PHE A 29 17.09 -28.85 39.08
N GLY A 30 18.34 -29.20 39.43
CA GLY A 30 18.65 -30.43 40.19
C GLY A 30 18.83 -31.70 39.35
N ASP A 31 18.32 -32.82 39.87
CA ASP A 31 18.32 -34.15 39.24
C ASP A 31 16.90 -34.77 39.17
N ASP A 32 16.79 -36.00 38.67
CA ASP A 32 15.52 -36.73 38.51
C ASP A 32 15.38 -37.85 39.55
N SER A 33 15.55 -37.51 40.83
CA SER A 33 15.55 -38.48 41.93
C SER A 33 14.18 -38.74 42.58
N SER A 34 13.15 -37.96 42.25
CA SER A 34 11.79 -38.16 42.74
C SER A 34 11.14 -39.44 42.16
N GLU A 35 10.12 -39.97 42.85
CA GLU A 35 9.25 -41.03 42.30
C GLU A 35 8.40 -40.51 41.13
N TYR A 36 8.17 -39.21 41.08
CA TYR A 36 7.36 -38.53 40.04
C TYR A 36 8.20 -37.93 38.91
N ALA A 37 9.54 -38.02 38.99
CA ALA A 37 10.39 -37.47 37.95
C ALA A 37 10.21 -38.15 36.58
N ASN A 38 10.27 -37.36 35.49
CA ASN A 38 10.07 -37.81 34.10
C ASN A 38 8.64 -38.34 33.81
N ASP A 39 7.62 -37.86 34.53
CA ASP A 39 6.22 -38.18 34.24
C ASP A 39 5.54 -37.19 33.29
N GLY A 40 6.25 -36.10 32.94
CA GLY A 40 5.82 -35.08 32.01
C GLY A 40 5.23 -33.83 32.67
N GLU A 41 5.16 -33.79 34.00
CA GLU A 41 4.76 -32.64 34.79
C GLU A 41 5.92 -32.22 35.72
N CYS A 42 5.97 -30.95 36.15
CA CYS A 42 6.97 -30.48 37.11
C CYS A 42 6.48 -30.61 38.55
N ASP A 43 7.20 -31.37 39.39
CA ASP A 43 6.86 -31.54 40.80
C ASP A 43 7.59 -30.58 41.75
N ASP A 44 8.58 -29.82 41.26
CA ASP A 44 9.41 -28.98 42.11
C ASP A 44 8.66 -27.71 42.58
N PRO A 45 8.36 -27.58 43.90
CA PRO A 45 7.54 -26.49 44.42
C PRO A 45 8.21 -25.11 44.35
N ARG A 46 9.47 -25.01 43.91
CA ARG A 46 10.11 -23.71 43.61
C ARG A 46 9.55 -23.07 42.35
N PHE A 47 8.93 -23.85 41.47
CA PHE A 47 8.32 -23.40 40.23
C PHE A 47 6.80 -23.19 40.38
N GLN A 48 6.24 -22.50 39.40
CA GLN A 48 4.82 -22.26 39.25
C GLN A 48 4.50 -22.07 37.76
N GLY A 49 3.33 -22.54 37.33
CA GLY A 49 2.79 -22.35 35.99
C GLY A 49 2.12 -23.60 35.42
N PRO A 50 1.60 -23.55 34.19
CA PRO A 50 0.85 -24.65 33.55
C PRO A 50 1.60 -25.98 33.42
N GLY A 51 2.93 -25.95 33.54
CA GLY A 51 3.76 -27.16 33.49
C GLY A 51 3.92 -27.88 34.83
N MET A 52 3.28 -27.43 35.91
CA MET A 52 3.34 -28.07 37.23
C MET A 52 2.46 -29.32 37.30
N THR A 53 2.78 -30.26 38.18
CA THR A 53 1.87 -31.38 38.47
C THR A 53 0.50 -30.92 38.94
N GLY A 54 -0.52 -31.65 38.50
CA GLY A 54 -1.87 -31.54 39.02
C GLY A 54 -2.01 -31.99 40.48
N THR A 55 -1.04 -32.74 41.00
CA THR A 55 -1.08 -33.35 42.33
C THR A 55 -0.48 -32.48 43.45
N ILE A 56 -0.44 -33.01 44.67
CA ILE A 56 0.07 -32.28 45.84
C ILE A 56 1.60 -32.17 45.71
N LEU A 57 2.09 -30.94 45.73
CA LEU A 57 3.53 -30.67 45.74
C LEU A 57 4.15 -31.05 47.09
N LEU A 58 5.27 -31.76 47.06
CA LEU A 58 5.98 -32.17 48.26
C LEU A 58 7.33 -31.46 48.34
N ASP A 59 7.73 -31.04 49.55
CA ASP A 59 9.07 -30.50 49.80
C ASP A 59 10.20 -31.48 49.40
N SER A 60 9.89 -32.78 49.34
CA SER A 60 10.83 -33.81 48.88
C SER A 60 11.17 -33.71 47.39
N ASP A 61 10.32 -33.05 46.60
CA ASP A 61 10.46 -32.95 45.15
C ASP A 61 11.27 -31.72 44.72
N ILE A 62 11.73 -30.91 45.69
CA ILE A 62 12.63 -29.79 45.45
C ILE A 62 13.93 -30.29 44.79
N ARG A 63 14.14 -29.86 43.54
CA ARG A 63 15.25 -30.22 42.66
C ARG A 63 15.36 -31.72 42.34
N ALA A 64 14.26 -32.44 42.44
CA ALA A 64 14.24 -33.90 42.25
C ALA A 64 13.47 -34.32 40.98
N ASP A 65 12.99 -33.36 40.19
CA ASP A 65 12.33 -33.55 38.91
C ASP A 65 12.86 -32.54 37.85
N ALA A 66 14.17 -32.62 37.61
CA ALA A 66 14.87 -31.60 36.85
C ALA A 66 14.52 -31.58 35.36
N THR A 67 14.28 -32.76 34.76
CA THR A 67 14.01 -32.87 33.32
C THR A 67 12.68 -32.22 32.95
N ASP A 68 11.60 -32.50 33.69
CA ASP A 68 10.29 -31.97 33.37
C ASP A 68 10.19 -30.48 33.74
N CYS A 69 10.66 -30.10 34.93
CA CYS A 69 10.73 -28.69 35.34
C CYS A 69 11.57 -27.82 34.39
N ARG A 70 12.73 -28.32 33.93
CA ARG A 70 13.53 -27.60 32.93
C ARG A 70 12.81 -27.48 31.60
N THR A 71 12.23 -28.58 31.13
CA THR A 71 11.53 -28.61 29.84
C THR A 71 10.35 -27.65 29.86
N ALA A 72 9.56 -27.65 30.93
CA ALA A 72 8.43 -26.75 31.09
C ALA A 72 8.87 -25.28 31.31
N PHE A 73 9.94 -25.02 32.06
CA PHE A 73 10.51 -23.68 32.19
C PHE A 73 11.05 -23.12 30.87
N GLU A 74 11.78 -23.93 30.09
CA GLU A 74 12.29 -23.53 28.77
C GLU A 74 11.16 -23.31 27.75
N ARG A 75 9.99 -23.92 27.96
CA ARG A 75 8.75 -23.67 27.20
C ARG A 75 7.97 -22.45 27.69
N GLY A 76 8.45 -21.75 28.72
CA GLY A 76 7.73 -20.63 29.34
C GLY A 76 6.48 -21.06 30.13
N MET A 77 6.29 -22.36 30.36
CA MET A 77 5.18 -22.91 31.14
C MET A 77 5.45 -22.86 32.64
N LEU A 78 6.65 -22.47 33.07
CA LEU A 78 7.01 -22.31 34.48
C LEU A 78 7.84 -21.05 34.72
N TRP A 79 7.69 -20.46 35.89
CA TRP A 79 8.54 -19.40 36.45
C TRP A 79 8.94 -19.73 37.89
N LEU A 80 10.04 -19.16 38.37
CA LEU A 80 10.42 -19.27 39.78
C LEU A 80 9.54 -18.39 40.65
N ARG A 81 9.04 -18.94 41.76
CA ARG A 81 8.19 -18.21 42.71
C ARG A 81 8.86 -16.97 43.32
N GLU A 82 10.20 -16.89 43.34
CA GLU A 82 10.95 -15.79 43.95
C GLU A 82 11.23 -14.60 43.01
N ASP A 83 11.01 -14.73 41.68
CA ASP A 83 11.25 -13.65 40.70
C ASP A 83 9.96 -12.88 40.30
N ALA A 84 8.84 -13.11 41.00
CA ALA A 84 7.61 -12.33 40.79
C ALA A 84 7.73 -10.92 41.42
N PRO A 85 7.34 -9.84 40.70
CA PRO A 85 7.08 -8.55 41.33
C PRO A 85 6.05 -8.72 42.45
N THR A 86 6.45 -8.38 43.67
CA THR A 86 5.56 -8.16 44.83
C THR A 86 4.35 -7.30 44.38
N THR A 87 3.08 -7.68 44.43
CA THR A 87 2.34 -8.58 45.34
C THR A 87 1.01 -9.04 44.71
N PRO A 88 0.65 -10.33 44.82
CA PRO A 88 -0.63 -10.75 45.39
C PRO A 88 -0.40 -11.18 46.85
N GLN A 89 -1.41 -11.11 47.71
CA GLN A 89 -1.28 -11.48 49.13
C GLN A 89 -0.55 -12.82 49.29
N SER A 90 0.45 -12.87 50.18
CA SER A 90 1.08 -14.14 50.52
C SER A 90 0.02 -15.08 51.07
N ALA A 91 0.15 -16.39 50.86
CA ALA A 91 -0.78 -17.38 51.43
C ALA A 91 -0.87 -17.31 52.98
N GLY A 92 0.07 -16.59 53.63
CA GLY A 92 0.03 -16.27 55.05
C GLY A 92 -0.95 -15.15 55.44
N ASP A 93 -1.37 -14.31 54.50
CA ASP A 93 -2.28 -13.17 54.72
C ASP A 93 -3.75 -13.50 54.42
N ILE A 94 -4.03 -14.64 53.79
CA ILE A 94 -5.36 -15.08 53.41
C ILE A 94 -5.91 -16.04 54.48
N ASP A 95 -7.09 -15.71 55.00
CA ASP A 95 -7.84 -16.58 55.90
C ASP A 95 -8.64 -17.60 55.07
N PHE A 96 -8.04 -18.78 54.87
CA PHE A 96 -8.65 -19.92 54.18
C PHE A 96 -9.71 -20.64 55.02
N GLY A 97 -9.74 -20.44 56.35
CA GLY A 97 -10.72 -21.07 57.24
C GLY A 97 -10.37 -22.49 57.69
N ASP A 98 -11.38 -23.37 57.72
CA ASP A 98 -11.29 -24.78 58.09
C ASP A 98 -11.89 -25.70 57.01
N ASP A 99 -11.93 -27.02 57.26
CA ASP A 99 -12.49 -28.04 56.34
C ASP A 99 -13.84 -28.55 56.87
N SER A 100 -14.76 -27.63 57.18
CA SER A 100 -16.04 -27.95 57.83
C SER A 100 -17.21 -28.23 56.89
N SER A 101 -17.09 -27.94 55.59
CA SER A 101 -18.15 -28.18 54.61
C SER A 101 -18.27 -29.67 54.24
N GLY A 102 -19.35 -30.03 53.53
CA GLY A 102 -19.51 -31.37 52.97
C GLY A 102 -18.69 -31.63 51.70
N PHE A 103 -18.10 -30.58 51.15
CA PHE A 103 -17.29 -30.60 49.93
C PHE A 103 -15.78 -30.43 50.25
N ALA A 104 -15.44 -30.09 51.49
CA ALA A 104 -14.05 -29.96 51.90
C ALA A 104 -13.20 -31.23 51.62
N ARG A 105 -11.98 -31.03 51.09
CA ARG A 105 -11.03 -32.10 50.74
C ARG A 105 -11.50 -33.03 49.64
N ASP A 106 -12.29 -32.54 48.69
CA ASP A 106 -12.68 -33.29 47.51
C ASP A 106 -11.78 -33.02 46.29
N GLY A 107 -10.82 -32.10 46.43
CA GLY A 107 -9.80 -31.79 45.44
C GLY A 107 -10.08 -30.51 44.64
N GLU A 108 -11.22 -29.86 44.87
CA GLU A 108 -11.61 -28.60 44.24
C GLU A 108 -11.75 -27.50 45.32
N CYS A 109 -11.61 -26.23 44.96
CA CYS A 109 -11.86 -25.13 45.89
C CYS A 109 -13.34 -24.72 45.88
N ASP A 110 -14.06 -24.94 46.98
CA ASP A 110 -15.49 -24.59 47.08
C ASP A 110 -15.76 -23.18 47.61
N ASP A 111 -14.73 -22.47 48.08
CA ASP A 111 -14.92 -21.19 48.73
C ASP A 111 -15.27 -20.08 47.72
N PRO A 112 -16.50 -19.52 47.75
CA PRO A 112 -16.97 -18.56 46.75
C PRO A 112 -16.22 -17.22 46.74
N ARG A 113 -15.30 -16.98 47.69
CA ARG A 113 -14.40 -15.84 47.70
C ARG A 113 -13.22 -15.99 46.72
N PHE A 114 -13.01 -17.20 46.21
CA PHE A 114 -11.98 -17.48 45.22
C PHE A 114 -12.56 -17.58 43.80
N GLU A 115 -11.68 -17.44 42.82
CA GLU A 115 -11.87 -17.57 41.38
C GLU A 115 -10.65 -18.31 40.81
N GLY A 116 -10.83 -19.02 39.71
CA GLY A 116 -9.75 -19.70 38.98
C GLY A 116 -10.08 -21.14 38.58
N PRO A 117 -9.22 -21.78 37.78
CA PRO A 117 -9.46 -23.10 37.18
C PRO A 117 -9.60 -24.24 38.19
N ALA A 118 -9.09 -24.10 39.42
CA ALA A 118 -9.24 -25.11 40.47
C ALA A 118 -10.45 -24.86 41.40
N MET A 119 -11.39 -24.00 41.01
CA MET A 119 -12.67 -23.86 41.71
C MET A 119 -13.58 -25.06 41.43
N ALA A 120 -14.46 -25.38 42.37
CA ALA A 120 -15.45 -26.43 42.18
C ALA A 120 -16.36 -26.11 40.98
N ALA A 121 -16.55 -27.10 40.10
CA ALA A 121 -17.34 -26.95 38.87
C ALA A 121 -18.86 -26.77 39.13
N GLY A 122 -19.29 -27.01 40.38
CA GLY A 122 -20.67 -26.90 40.82
C GLY A 122 -21.11 -25.48 41.21
N THR A 123 -22.36 -25.36 41.64
CA THR A 123 -22.82 -24.11 42.27
C THR A 123 -22.14 -23.92 43.61
N LEU A 124 -21.26 -22.93 43.70
CA LEU A 124 -20.65 -22.50 44.96
C LEU A 124 -21.73 -21.97 45.90
N LEU A 125 -21.75 -22.47 47.14
CA LEU A 125 -22.72 -22.04 48.15
C LEU A 125 -22.07 -21.04 49.11
N ASP A 126 -22.83 -20.03 49.55
CA ASP A 126 -22.37 -19.10 50.58
C ASP A 126 -21.92 -19.82 51.86
N SER A 127 -22.50 -21.01 52.14
CA SER A 127 -22.14 -21.86 53.28
C SER A 127 -20.72 -22.42 53.22
N ASP A 128 -20.10 -22.46 52.04
CA ASP A 128 -18.77 -23.06 51.83
C ASP A 128 -17.65 -22.01 51.96
N THR A 129 -18.02 -20.75 52.22
CA THR A 129 -17.08 -19.70 52.60
C THR A 129 -16.23 -20.13 53.80
N ARG A 130 -14.91 -20.20 53.63
CA ARG A 130 -13.92 -20.59 54.66
C ARG A 130 -14.10 -22.00 55.19
N ALA A 131 -14.75 -22.87 54.44
CA ALA A 131 -15.11 -24.20 54.91
C ALA A 131 -14.44 -25.33 54.10
N ASP A 132 -13.61 -24.97 53.13
CA ASP A 132 -12.77 -25.86 52.33
C ASP A 132 -11.32 -25.33 52.27
N ALA A 133 -10.69 -25.22 53.44
CA ALA A 133 -9.42 -24.54 53.57
C ALA A 133 -8.25 -25.28 52.92
N THR A 134 -8.25 -26.61 52.94
CA THR A 134 -7.14 -27.43 52.43
C THR A 134 -7.02 -27.29 50.91
N ASP A 135 -8.12 -27.42 50.19
CA ASP A 135 -8.10 -27.44 48.73
C ASP A 135 -7.93 -26.02 48.19
N CYS A 136 -8.67 -25.04 48.73
CA CYS A 136 -8.47 -23.64 48.38
C CYS A 136 -7.07 -23.12 48.68
N ARG A 137 -6.43 -23.54 49.79
CA ARG A 137 -5.03 -23.18 50.07
C ARG A 137 -4.09 -23.81 49.06
N SER A 138 -4.22 -25.10 48.81
CA SER A 138 -3.38 -25.83 47.86
C SER A 138 -3.50 -25.24 46.45
N ALA A 139 -4.73 -24.96 46.01
CA ALA A 139 -5.01 -24.32 44.74
C ALA A 139 -4.42 -22.90 44.68
N PHE A 140 -4.56 -22.10 45.74
CA PHE A 140 -3.97 -20.76 45.79
C PHE A 140 -2.45 -20.77 45.77
N GLU A 141 -1.83 -21.68 46.53
CA GLU A 141 -0.37 -21.82 46.61
C GLU A 141 0.26 -22.31 45.31
N ARG A 142 -0.52 -22.99 44.45
CA ARG A 142 -0.13 -23.34 43.08
C ARG A 142 -0.53 -22.28 42.04
N GLY A 143 -1.28 -21.26 42.43
CA GLY A 143 -1.77 -20.18 41.56
C GLY A 143 -2.98 -20.57 40.71
N ALA A 144 -3.62 -21.70 41.01
CA ALA A 144 -4.80 -22.20 40.31
C ALA A 144 -6.11 -21.56 40.82
N VAL A 145 -6.07 -20.83 41.94
CA VAL A 145 -7.14 -19.90 42.35
C VAL A 145 -6.56 -18.62 42.96
N TRP A 146 -7.32 -17.54 42.92
CA TRP A 146 -7.04 -16.24 43.54
C TRP A 146 -8.31 -15.69 44.19
N LEU A 147 -8.18 -14.73 45.10
CA LEU A 147 -9.36 -14.04 45.63
C LEU A 147 -10.02 -13.20 44.53
N LYS A 148 -11.36 -13.23 44.45
CA LYS A 148 -12.13 -12.42 43.50
C LYS A 148 -11.66 -10.95 43.54
N GLY A 149 -11.31 -10.40 42.38
CA GLY A 149 -10.77 -9.04 42.24
C GLY A 149 -9.26 -8.88 42.43
N ASN A 150 -8.53 -9.97 42.67
CA ASN A 150 -7.06 -10.02 42.74
C ASN A 150 -6.47 -10.99 41.70
N ALA A 151 -7.11 -11.13 40.53
CA ALA A 151 -6.57 -11.94 39.44
C ALA A 151 -5.13 -11.51 39.10
N PRO A 152 -4.25 -12.45 38.64
CA PRO A 152 -2.97 -12.09 38.07
C PRO A 152 -3.21 -11.14 36.88
N ASN A 153 -2.93 -9.85 37.06
CA ASN A 153 -3.10 -8.83 36.01
C ASN A 153 -1.89 -8.75 35.06
N GLU A 154 -1.03 -9.77 35.04
CA GLU A 154 0.14 -9.80 34.17
C GLU A 154 -0.19 -10.55 32.88
N PRO A 155 0.09 -9.98 31.70
CA PRO A 155 -0.20 -10.62 30.42
C PRO A 155 0.57 -11.93 30.21
N ILE A 156 -0.13 -12.97 29.76
CA ILE A 156 0.47 -14.23 29.31
C ILE A 156 1.08 -14.01 27.93
N ILE A 157 2.40 -14.16 27.82
CA ILE A 157 3.14 -14.06 26.56
C ILE A 157 3.75 -15.42 26.24
N VAL A 158 3.31 -16.05 25.16
CA VAL A 158 3.84 -17.34 24.68
C VAL A 158 4.30 -17.17 23.24
N ASP A 159 5.51 -17.63 22.92
CA ASP A 159 6.09 -17.52 21.57
C ASP A 159 5.98 -16.10 20.98
N GLY A 160 6.13 -15.06 21.81
CA GLY A 160 6.00 -13.65 21.39
C GLY A 160 4.58 -13.18 21.09
N ILE A 161 3.57 -14.04 21.25
CA ILE A 161 2.16 -13.71 21.14
C ILE A 161 1.65 -13.29 22.52
N ASP A 162 1.01 -12.12 22.57
CA ASP A 162 0.37 -11.59 23.77
C ASP A 162 -1.08 -12.08 23.85
N PHE A 163 -1.31 -13.07 24.72
CA PHE A 163 -2.61 -13.66 25.03
C PHE A 163 -3.42 -12.81 26.01
N GLY A 164 -2.80 -11.79 26.63
CA GLY A 164 -3.48 -10.91 27.57
C GLY A 164 -3.64 -11.51 28.96
N THR A 165 -4.73 -11.16 29.62
CA THR A 165 -5.08 -11.61 30.98
C THR A 165 -6.41 -12.35 30.95
N ASP A 166 -6.72 -13.11 32.00
CA ASP A 166 -8.04 -13.72 32.16
C ASP A 166 -9.06 -12.72 32.73
N SER A 167 -9.46 -11.78 31.88
CA SER A 167 -10.36 -10.67 32.19
C SER A 167 -11.68 -10.80 31.44
N GLY A 168 -12.70 -11.42 32.03
CA GLY A 168 -14.01 -11.56 31.36
C GLY A 168 -14.95 -12.51 32.07
N SER A 169 -16.09 -12.79 31.43
CA SER A 169 -17.06 -13.80 31.89
C SER A 169 -16.85 -15.17 31.24
N TYR A 170 -16.06 -15.23 30.18
CA TYR A 170 -15.76 -16.40 29.35
C TYR A 170 -14.26 -16.64 29.43
N THR A 171 -13.79 -16.82 30.67
CA THR A 171 -12.40 -17.13 30.95
C THR A 171 -12.38 -18.40 31.76
N TRP A 172 -11.41 -19.28 31.52
CA TRP A 172 -11.26 -20.54 32.25
C TRP A 172 -12.43 -21.51 32.06
N ASP A 173 -13.06 -21.50 30.89
CA ASP A 173 -14.12 -22.43 30.53
C ASP A 173 -13.66 -23.57 29.60
N ASP A 174 -12.33 -23.78 29.51
CA ASP A 174 -11.66 -24.77 28.67
C ASP A 174 -11.85 -24.50 27.16
N GLU A 175 -12.30 -23.31 26.79
CA GLU A 175 -12.46 -22.87 25.42
C GLU A 175 -11.75 -21.52 25.23
N CYS A 176 -11.12 -21.32 24.07
CA CYS A 176 -10.54 -20.03 23.71
C CYS A 176 -11.60 -19.11 23.11
N ASP A 177 -11.84 -17.99 23.78
CA ASP A 177 -12.81 -16.97 23.40
C ASP A 177 -12.22 -15.82 22.59
N ASP A 178 -10.89 -15.77 22.46
CA ASP A 178 -10.20 -14.71 21.76
C ASP A 178 -10.36 -14.84 20.22
N PRO A 179 -11.05 -13.89 19.55
CA PRO A 179 -11.34 -13.98 18.12
C PRO A 179 -10.09 -13.97 17.23
N ARG A 180 -8.92 -13.58 17.78
CA ARG A 180 -7.64 -13.63 17.06
C ARG A 180 -7.22 -15.06 16.73
N PHE A 181 -7.77 -16.07 17.40
CA PHE A 181 -7.39 -17.47 17.21
C PHE A 181 -8.44 -18.28 16.43
N GLU A 182 -7.97 -19.39 15.87
CA GLU A 182 -8.79 -20.41 15.23
C GLU A 182 -8.19 -21.80 15.43
N GLY A 183 -9.03 -22.83 15.44
CA GLY A 183 -8.58 -24.22 15.58
C GLY A 183 -9.46 -25.02 16.51
N ALA A 184 -8.95 -26.18 16.94
CA ALA A 184 -9.57 -26.99 17.97
C ALA A 184 -9.34 -26.33 19.33
N GLY A 185 -10.37 -26.26 20.17
CA GLY A 185 -10.30 -25.53 21.45
C GLY A 185 -10.71 -24.06 21.35
N MET A 186 -11.21 -23.57 20.21
CA MET A 186 -11.98 -22.31 20.17
C MET A 186 -13.38 -22.54 20.74
N THR A 187 -13.96 -21.51 21.34
CA THR A 187 -15.36 -21.54 21.75
C THR A 187 -16.29 -21.89 20.58
N ALA A 188 -17.32 -22.69 20.87
CA ALA A 188 -18.40 -22.94 19.93
C ALA A 188 -19.41 -21.78 19.86
N SER A 189 -19.29 -20.81 20.78
CA SER A 189 -20.18 -19.66 20.89
C SER A 189 -19.80 -18.54 19.91
N VAL A 190 -20.56 -17.44 19.91
CA VAL A 190 -20.30 -16.32 19.00
C VAL A 190 -19.13 -15.52 19.52
N LEU A 191 -18.06 -15.46 18.74
CA LEU A 191 -16.88 -14.66 19.03
C LEU A 191 -17.21 -13.17 19.06
N SER A 192 -16.61 -12.47 20.02
CA SER A 192 -16.77 -11.03 20.26
C SER A 192 -15.40 -10.37 20.40
N ASP A 193 -15.23 -9.17 19.85
CA ASP A 193 -14.00 -8.38 20.00
C ASP A 193 -13.72 -7.98 21.47
N ASP A 194 -14.75 -8.00 22.32
CA ASP A 194 -14.61 -7.77 23.76
C ASP A 194 -13.78 -8.87 24.45
N ASN A 195 -13.62 -10.04 23.81
CA ASN A 195 -12.83 -11.16 24.33
C ASN A 195 -11.38 -11.17 23.82
N ILE A 196 -10.94 -10.14 23.09
CA ILE A 196 -9.54 -10.00 22.68
C ILE A 196 -8.67 -9.83 23.93
N LYS A 197 -7.65 -10.68 24.08
CA LYS A 197 -6.71 -10.67 25.21
C LYS A 197 -7.36 -10.87 26.59
N ALA A 198 -8.55 -11.47 26.59
CA ALA A 198 -9.41 -11.55 27.75
C ALA A 198 -9.46 -12.96 28.35
N ASP A 199 -9.10 -13.97 27.57
CA ASP A 199 -9.19 -15.37 27.93
C ASP A 199 -7.83 -16.03 27.68
N ALA A 200 -6.86 -15.54 28.41
CA ALA A 200 -5.45 -15.71 28.08
C ALA A 200 -5.00 -17.14 28.31
N THR A 201 -5.47 -17.78 29.38
CA THR A 201 -4.97 -19.09 29.77
C THR A 201 -5.49 -20.19 28.87
N ASP A 202 -6.78 -20.20 28.54
CA ASP A 202 -7.36 -21.24 27.68
C ASP A 202 -6.82 -21.10 26.25
N CYS A 203 -6.75 -19.86 25.74
CA CYS A 203 -6.12 -19.58 24.45
C CYS A 203 -4.63 -19.94 24.41
N ALA A 204 -3.84 -19.59 25.43
CA ALA A 204 -2.41 -19.91 25.48
C ALA A 204 -2.19 -21.43 25.57
N GLY A 205 -2.94 -22.11 26.42
CA GLY A 205 -2.87 -23.56 26.57
C GLY A 205 -3.21 -24.30 25.28
N ALA A 206 -4.31 -23.92 24.63
CA ALA A 206 -4.74 -24.55 23.38
C ALA A 206 -3.82 -24.22 22.19
N TYR A 207 -3.19 -23.03 22.16
CA TYR A 207 -2.14 -22.69 21.20
C TYR A 207 -0.87 -23.54 21.41
N GLN A 208 -0.37 -23.64 22.64
CA GLN A 208 0.82 -24.45 22.98
C GLN A 208 0.61 -25.94 22.73
N ALA A 209 -0.61 -26.45 22.92
CA ALA A 209 -0.99 -27.81 22.56
C ALA A 209 -1.02 -28.04 21.04
N GLY A 210 -0.84 -26.99 20.22
CA GLY A 210 -0.91 -27.03 18.77
C GLY A 210 -2.34 -27.17 18.22
N ASN A 211 -3.34 -26.94 19.08
CA ASN A 211 -4.74 -27.05 18.71
C ASN A 211 -5.27 -25.73 18.11
N LEU A 212 -4.74 -24.60 18.58
CA LEU A 212 -4.99 -23.28 18.04
C LEU A 212 -3.81 -22.76 17.22
N ARG A 213 -4.15 -21.90 16.26
CA ARG A 213 -3.26 -20.97 15.56
C ARG A 213 -3.92 -19.59 15.63
N MET A 214 -3.18 -18.49 15.57
CA MET A 214 -3.84 -17.24 15.25
C MET A 214 -4.37 -17.29 13.82
N ARG A 215 -5.51 -16.66 13.62
CA ARG A 215 -6.01 -16.37 12.29
C ARG A 215 -4.97 -15.49 11.59
N GLY A 216 -4.42 -16.01 10.49
CA GLY A 216 -3.42 -15.32 9.68
C GLY A 216 -1.95 -15.62 10.00
N ASP A 217 -1.60 -16.55 10.90
CA ASP A 217 -0.23 -16.64 11.46
C ASP A 217 0.95 -16.81 10.49
N GLY A 218 1.69 -15.70 10.31
CA GLY A 218 3.15 -15.64 10.32
C GLY A 218 3.71 -15.02 11.60
N PRO A 219 5.05 -15.02 11.74
CA PRO A 219 5.73 -15.19 13.01
C PRO A 219 5.48 -14.08 14.05
N ALA A 220 5.78 -14.45 15.30
CA ALA A 220 5.80 -13.77 16.60
C ALA A 220 6.31 -12.31 16.73
N GLY A 221 6.38 -11.54 15.65
CA GLY A 221 6.92 -10.19 15.62
C GLY A 221 6.96 -9.63 14.20
N PRO A 222 7.09 -8.31 14.05
CA PRO A 222 7.20 -7.72 12.72
C PRO A 222 8.43 -8.29 12.03
N VAL A 223 8.24 -8.82 10.82
CA VAL A 223 9.27 -9.44 10.01
C VAL A 223 10.19 -8.34 9.47
N VAL A 224 11.40 -8.25 10.02
CA VAL A 224 12.41 -7.27 9.58
C VAL A 224 13.57 -7.97 8.89
N VAL A 225 13.79 -7.69 7.60
CA VAL A 225 14.86 -8.28 6.79
C VAL A 225 15.55 -7.18 6.00
N ASP A 226 16.89 -7.16 6.00
CA ASP A 226 17.70 -6.14 5.30
C ASP A 226 17.38 -4.69 5.69
N GLY A 227 16.90 -4.47 6.92
CA GLY A 227 16.49 -3.15 7.40
C GLY A 227 15.11 -2.69 6.88
N ILE A 228 14.39 -3.57 6.19
CA ILE A 228 13.03 -3.36 5.72
C ILE A 228 12.09 -4.05 6.71
N ASP A 229 11.13 -3.30 7.25
CA ASP A 229 10.08 -3.81 8.12
C ASP A 229 8.87 -4.23 7.26
N PHE A 230 8.67 -5.52 7.08
CA PHE A 230 7.57 -6.15 6.34
C PHE A 230 6.31 -6.31 7.20
N GLY A 231 6.39 -6.12 8.52
CA GLY A 231 5.24 -6.21 9.40
C GLY A 231 4.78 -7.62 9.74
N PHE A 232 3.47 -7.82 9.83
CA PHE A 232 2.80 -9.07 10.21
C PHE A 232 1.88 -9.57 9.09
N ASP A 233 1.27 -10.74 9.26
CA ASP A 233 0.26 -11.30 8.35
C ASP A 233 -1.16 -11.08 8.91
N ASN A 234 -1.52 -9.85 9.25
CA ASN A 234 -2.71 -9.54 10.04
C ASN A 234 -3.88 -8.91 9.26
N SER A 235 -3.82 -8.93 7.92
CA SER A 235 -4.96 -8.53 7.07
C SER A 235 -5.73 -9.74 6.54
N PRO A 236 -6.99 -9.58 6.06
CA PRO A 236 -7.72 -10.64 5.37
C PRO A 236 -7.06 -11.14 4.07
N TYR A 237 -6.10 -10.39 3.54
CA TYR A 237 -5.38 -10.70 2.31
C TYR A 237 -3.98 -11.25 2.58
N SER A 238 -3.59 -11.38 3.85
CA SER A 238 -2.29 -11.98 4.16
C SER A 238 -2.23 -13.44 3.69
N ARG A 239 -1.06 -13.86 3.22
CA ARG A 239 -0.77 -15.27 2.86
C ARG A 239 -1.64 -15.83 1.73
N ASP A 240 -2.14 -14.97 0.86
CA ASP A 240 -2.95 -15.40 -0.28
C ASP A 240 -2.09 -15.80 -1.52
N GLY A 241 -0.77 -15.65 -1.41
CA GLY A 241 0.23 -15.95 -2.42
C GLY A 241 0.68 -14.72 -3.22
N GLU A 242 0.19 -13.53 -2.87
CA GLU A 242 0.54 -12.26 -3.48
C GLU A 242 0.88 -11.23 -2.39
N CYS A 243 1.69 -10.21 -2.72
CA CYS A 243 2.07 -9.16 -1.79
C CYS A 243 1.07 -8.00 -1.82
N ASP A 244 0.40 -7.74 -0.69
CA ASP A 244 -0.59 -6.65 -0.56
C ASP A 244 -0.05 -5.36 0.04
N ASP A 245 1.25 -5.28 0.32
CA ASP A 245 1.85 -4.11 0.91
C ASP A 245 2.22 -3.07 -0.17
N PRO A 246 1.56 -1.89 -0.22
CA PRO A 246 1.74 -0.92 -1.29
C PRO A 246 3.12 -0.28 -1.32
N ARG A 247 3.98 -0.53 -0.33
CA ARG A 247 5.36 -0.06 -0.33
C ARG A 247 6.25 -0.85 -1.32
N PHE A 248 5.81 -2.02 -1.77
CA PHE A 248 6.56 -2.87 -2.69
C PHE A 248 6.01 -2.78 -4.13
N GLU A 249 6.86 -3.14 -5.08
CA GLU A 249 6.49 -3.23 -6.49
C GLU A 249 7.21 -4.39 -7.18
N GLY A 250 6.59 -4.99 -8.21
CA GLY A 250 7.20 -6.03 -9.03
C GLY A 250 6.33 -7.27 -9.17
N MET A 251 6.93 -8.38 -9.61
CA MET A 251 6.22 -9.64 -9.82
C MET A 251 5.94 -10.31 -8.47
N GLY A 252 4.68 -10.65 -8.23
CA GLY A 252 4.22 -11.19 -6.94
C GLY A 252 3.54 -10.16 -6.05
N MET A 253 3.26 -8.95 -6.54
CA MET A 253 2.26 -8.06 -5.94
C MET A 253 0.85 -8.58 -6.22
N THR A 254 -0.11 -8.26 -5.33
CA THR A 254 -1.53 -8.53 -5.58
C THR A 254 -1.98 -7.92 -6.90
N GLY A 255 -2.81 -8.67 -7.64
CA GLY A 255 -3.50 -8.15 -8.82
C GLY A 255 -4.71 -7.28 -8.46
N SER A 256 -5.03 -7.15 -7.17
CA SER A 256 -6.20 -6.43 -6.67
C SER A 256 -5.86 -5.04 -6.13
N THR A 257 -6.86 -4.30 -5.66
CA THR A 257 -6.65 -2.94 -5.16
C THR A 257 -5.80 -2.95 -3.87
N LEU A 258 -4.59 -2.39 -3.88
CA LEU A 258 -3.84 -2.19 -2.62
C LEU A 258 -4.49 -1.08 -1.79
N TYR A 259 -4.57 -1.30 -0.49
CA TYR A 259 -5.03 -0.31 0.48
C TYR A 259 -3.89 0.09 1.40
N ASP A 260 -3.87 1.36 1.82
CA ASP A 260 -2.95 1.83 2.89
C ASP A 260 -3.07 1.00 4.18
N ALA A 261 -4.27 0.44 4.43
CA ALA A 261 -4.53 -0.46 5.54
C ALA A 261 -3.72 -1.77 5.49
N ASN A 262 -3.19 -2.15 4.32
CA ASN A 262 -2.44 -3.37 4.10
C ASN A 262 -0.91 -3.17 4.22
N ILE A 263 -0.46 -1.93 4.49
CA ILE A 263 0.94 -1.66 4.84
C ILE A 263 1.31 -2.51 6.05
N LYS A 264 2.39 -3.29 5.91
CA LYS A 264 2.93 -4.15 6.97
C LYS A 264 1.95 -5.24 7.43
N ALA A 265 1.00 -5.63 6.59
CA ALA A 265 -0.09 -6.53 6.97
C ALA A 265 -0.11 -7.86 6.19
N ASP A 266 0.85 -8.03 5.28
CA ASP A 266 1.07 -9.26 4.51
C ASP A 266 2.58 -9.53 4.38
N ALA A 267 3.22 -9.75 5.52
CA ALA A 267 4.66 -9.86 5.62
C ALA A 267 5.23 -11.09 4.90
N THR A 268 4.53 -12.22 4.93
CA THR A 268 5.03 -13.50 4.41
C THR A 268 5.20 -13.47 2.90
N ASP A 269 4.18 -13.05 2.16
CA ASP A 269 4.22 -13.08 0.70
C ASP A 269 5.09 -11.96 0.15
N CYS A 270 5.00 -10.75 0.73
CA CYS A 270 5.92 -9.66 0.42
C CYS A 270 7.39 -10.01 0.68
N LEU A 271 7.71 -10.63 1.83
CA LEU A 271 9.08 -11.07 2.09
C LEU A 271 9.53 -12.17 1.12
N GLN A 272 8.65 -13.13 0.82
CA GLN A 272 8.98 -14.24 -0.08
C GLN A 272 9.33 -13.70 -1.47
N ALA A 273 8.48 -12.85 -2.03
CA ALA A 273 8.67 -12.29 -3.36
C ALA A 273 9.84 -11.28 -3.41
N TYR A 274 10.10 -10.53 -2.32
CA TYR A 274 11.30 -9.70 -2.18
C TYR A 274 12.59 -10.52 -2.16
N ARG A 275 12.65 -11.62 -1.38
CA ARG A 275 13.82 -12.51 -1.34
C ARG A 275 14.07 -13.24 -2.66
N ALA A 276 13.02 -13.49 -3.43
CA ALA A 276 13.14 -14.01 -4.79
C ALA A 276 13.74 -12.98 -5.77
N GLY A 277 13.88 -11.72 -5.36
CA GLY A 277 14.30 -10.61 -6.22
C GLY A 277 13.20 -10.15 -7.18
N SER A 278 11.97 -10.61 -6.96
CA SER A 278 10.81 -10.29 -7.80
C SER A 278 10.13 -8.98 -7.38
N LEU A 279 10.28 -8.59 -6.11
CA LEU A 279 9.82 -7.31 -5.57
C LEU A 279 10.97 -6.38 -5.19
N THR A 280 10.72 -5.08 -5.32
CA THR A 280 11.57 -3.98 -4.86
C THR A 280 10.79 -3.05 -3.93
N LEU A 281 11.43 -2.59 -2.85
CA LEU A 281 10.85 -1.58 -1.97
C LEU A 281 10.96 -0.19 -2.63
N THR A 282 9.85 0.56 -2.61
CA THR A 282 9.78 1.92 -3.15
C THR A 282 9.74 2.97 -2.03
N PRO A 283 10.12 4.24 -2.31
CA PRO A 283 9.87 5.34 -1.39
C PRO A 283 8.36 5.59 -1.32
N TYR A 284 7.70 4.95 -0.36
CA TYR A 284 6.26 5.06 -0.13
C TYR A 284 5.97 6.02 1.02
N GLU A 285 5.33 7.14 0.71
CA GLU A 285 4.78 8.07 1.67
C GLU A 285 3.24 8.02 1.53
N PRO A 286 2.49 7.58 2.56
CA PRO A 286 1.03 7.44 2.46
C PRO A 286 0.37 8.71 1.93
N GLY A 287 -0.42 8.58 0.86
CA GLY A 287 -1.10 9.69 0.19
C GLY A 287 -0.20 10.64 -0.62
N SER A 288 1.07 10.28 -0.87
CA SER A 288 1.96 11.05 -1.75
C SER A 288 1.94 10.52 -3.19
N PRO A 289 1.91 11.41 -4.21
CA PRO A 289 1.96 11.01 -5.60
C PRO A 289 3.20 10.19 -5.95
N VAL A 290 3.02 9.13 -6.73
CA VAL A 290 4.11 8.29 -7.24
C VAL A 290 4.83 9.04 -8.36
N VAL A 291 6.15 9.23 -8.22
CA VAL A 291 6.99 9.92 -9.21
C VAL A 291 8.12 8.99 -9.67
N VAL A 292 8.15 8.68 -10.97
CA VAL A 292 9.18 7.80 -11.59
C VAL A 292 9.79 8.55 -12.78
N ASP A 293 11.13 8.60 -12.85
CA ASP A 293 11.87 9.32 -13.90
C ASP A 293 11.46 10.80 -14.09
N GLY A 294 10.98 11.44 -13.02
CA GLY A 294 10.48 12.82 -13.06
C GLY A 294 9.05 12.97 -13.58
N ILE A 295 8.38 11.87 -13.93
CA ILE A 295 6.97 11.83 -14.31
C ILE A 295 6.14 11.57 -13.05
N ASP A 296 5.18 12.45 -12.78
CA ASP A 296 4.21 12.31 -11.70
C ASP A 296 3.02 11.45 -12.18
N PHE A 297 2.96 10.21 -11.71
CA PHE A 297 1.91 9.24 -11.99
C PHE A 297 0.71 9.39 -11.06
N GLY A 298 0.81 10.21 -10.01
CA GLY A 298 -0.31 10.49 -9.12
C GLY A 298 -0.57 9.42 -8.07
N LEU A 299 -1.86 9.21 -7.76
CA LEU A 299 -2.35 8.27 -6.76
C LEU A 299 -3.42 7.36 -7.38
N ASP A 300 -3.68 6.21 -6.78
CA ASP A 300 -4.77 5.32 -7.21
C ASP A 300 -6.13 5.78 -6.66
N THR A 301 -6.68 6.82 -7.27
CA THR A 301 -7.85 7.55 -6.76
C THR A 301 -9.08 7.48 -7.65
N SER A 302 -8.96 6.94 -8.86
CA SER A 302 -10.10 6.77 -9.76
C SER A 302 -10.79 5.40 -9.58
N PRO A 303 -12.05 5.26 -10.06
CA PRO A 303 -12.72 3.96 -10.13
C PRO A 303 -12.06 2.94 -11.07
N PHE A 304 -11.16 3.40 -11.93
CA PHE A 304 -10.40 2.62 -12.89
C PHE A 304 -8.94 2.49 -12.45
N ALA A 305 -8.65 2.79 -11.19
CA ALA A 305 -7.33 2.56 -10.64
C ALA A 305 -7.15 1.08 -10.33
N ARG A 306 -5.96 0.52 -10.61
CA ARG A 306 -5.58 -0.85 -10.21
C ARG A 306 -6.51 -1.92 -10.80
N ASP A 307 -6.96 -1.73 -12.03
CA ASP A 307 -7.77 -2.72 -12.75
C ASP A 307 -6.95 -3.59 -13.72
N GLY A 308 -5.63 -3.41 -13.71
CA GLY A 308 -4.65 -4.15 -14.50
C GLY A 308 -4.33 -3.49 -15.84
N GLU A 309 -4.91 -2.33 -16.12
CA GLU A 309 -4.65 -1.51 -17.28
C GLU A 309 -4.35 -0.07 -16.84
N CYS A 310 -3.54 0.67 -17.61
CA CYS A 310 -3.30 2.07 -17.35
C CYS A 310 -4.44 2.92 -17.94
N ASP A 311 -5.13 3.64 -17.07
CA ASP A 311 -6.26 4.52 -17.41
C ASP A 311 -5.89 5.99 -17.50
N ASP A 312 -4.62 6.33 -17.25
CA ASP A 312 -4.15 7.70 -17.34
C ASP A 312 -4.00 8.14 -18.81
N PRO A 313 -4.83 9.10 -19.28
CA PRO A 313 -4.84 9.51 -20.69
C PRO A 313 -3.53 10.12 -21.17
N ARG A 314 -2.61 10.45 -20.24
CA ARG A 314 -1.28 10.96 -20.58
C ARG A 314 -0.35 9.88 -21.13
N PHE A 315 -0.71 8.59 -21.09
CA PHE A 315 0.15 7.49 -21.56
C PHE A 315 -0.40 6.80 -22.83
N GLU A 316 0.50 6.15 -23.57
CA GLU A 316 0.23 5.29 -24.72
C GLU A 316 1.16 4.07 -24.70
N GLY A 317 0.73 2.96 -25.30
CA GLY A 317 1.54 1.75 -25.41
C GLY A 317 0.79 0.49 -24.95
N MET A 318 1.56 -0.58 -24.77
CA MET A 318 1.03 -1.87 -24.30
C MET A 318 0.77 -1.78 -22.80
N GLY A 319 -0.44 -2.16 -22.38
CA GLY A 319 -0.87 -1.99 -20.98
C GLY A 319 -1.71 -0.74 -20.73
N MET A 320 -2.03 0.08 -21.74
CA MET A 320 -3.13 1.05 -21.65
C MET A 320 -4.48 0.33 -21.69
N THR A 321 -5.50 0.90 -21.05
CA THR A 321 -6.85 0.38 -21.20
C THR A 321 -7.32 0.42 -22.65
N ALA A 322 -8.05 -0.63 -23.06
CA ALA A 322 -8.78 -0.65 -24.32
C ALA A 322 -10.11 0.13 -24.23
N ALA A 323 -10.53 0.49 -23.02
CA ALA A 323 -11.71 1.29 -22.77
C ALA A 323 -11.49 2.76 -23.15
N LYS A 324 -12.58 3.55 -23.12
CA LYS A 324 -12.50 4.98 -23.39
C LYS A 324 -11.80 5.66 -22.21
N LEU A 325 -10.72 6.35 -22.49
CA LEU A 325 -10.01 7.18 -21.51
C LEU A 325 -10.83 8.41 -21.11
N PHE A 326 -10.73 8.79 -19.84
CA PHE A 326 -11.36 9.98 -19.26
C PHE A 326 -10.30 10.90 -18.65
N ASP A 327 -10.43 12.21 -18.85
CA ASP A 327 -9.53 13.19 -18.23
C ASP A 327 -9.51 13.09 -16.69
N SER A 328 -10.61 12.65 -16.09
CA SER A 328 -10.73 12.39 -14.65
C SER A 328 -9.81 11.28 -14.14
N SER A 329 -9.28 10.43 -15.03
CA SER A 329 -8.33 9.36 -14.69
C SER A 329 -6.87 9.83 -14.73
N THR A 330 -6.62 11.10 -15.09
CA THR A 330 -5.28 11.70 -15.04
C THR A 330 -4.71 11.64 -13.62
N ARG A 331 -3.53 11.04 -13.46
CA ARG A 331 -2.84 10.89 -12.17
C ARG A 331 -3.66 10.12 -11.13
N ALA A 332 -4.57 9.28 -11.60
CA ALA A 332 -5.57 8.66 -10.76
C ALA A 332 -5.50 7.13 -10.78
N ASP A 333 -4.51 6.58 -11.48
CA ASP A 333 -4.23 5.16 -11.65
C ASP A 333 -2.70 4.95 -11.73
N ALA A 334 -2.04 5.28 -10.63
CA ALA A 334 -0.60 5.34 -10.59
C ALA A 334 0.04 3.94 -10.66
N SER A 335 -0.54 2.96 -9.96
CA SER A 335 0.04 1.62 -9.83
C SER A 335 0.17 0.91 -11.18
N ASP A 336 -0.88 0.89 -12.00
CA ASP A 336 -0.89 0.17 -13.28
C ASP A 336 -0.05 0.90 -14.34
N CYS A 337 -0.19 2.23 -14.42
CA CYS A 337 0.60 3.07 -15.30
C CYS A 337 2.10 3.00 -14.99
N VAL A 338 2.49 3.01 -13.72
CA VAL A 338 3.89 2.87 -13.31
C VAL A 338 4.44 1.49 -13.63
N GLY A 339 3.66 0.43 -13.35
CA GLY A 339 4.07 -0.95 -13.64
C GLY A 339 4.34 -1.16 -15.13
N ALA A 340 3.41 -0.71 -15.98
CA ALA A 340 3.56 -0.84 -17.43
C ALA A 340 4.61 0.12 -18.02
N TYR A 341 4.83 1.31 -17.44
CA TYR A 341 5.93 2.20 -17.82
C TYR A 341 7.31 1.61 -17.47
N ARG A 342 7.51 1.10 -16.25
CA ARG A 342 8.78 0.46 -15.84
C ARG A 342 9.10 -0.80 -16.65
N ALA A 343 8.08 -1.53 -17.08
CA ALA A 343 8.23 -2.66 -18.00
C ALA A 343 8.66 -2.23 -19.42
N GLY A 344 8.72 -0.92 -19.70
CA GLY A 344 9.02 -0.36 -21.02
C GLY A 344 7.86 -0.49 -22.00
N ASN A 345 6.66 -0.78 -21.52
CA ASN A 345 5.48 -1.02 -22.33
C ASN A 345 4.65 0.25 -22.57
N LEU A 346 4.72 1.22 -21.64
CA LEU A 346 4.11 2.54 -21.78
C LEU A 346 5.14 3.64 -22.03
N ALA A 347 4.72 4.62 -22.81
CA ALA A 347 5.35 5.93 -22.95
C ALA A 347 4.29 7.01 -22.68
N MET A 348 4.70 8.17 -22.16
CA MET A 348 3.79 9.31 -22.12
C MET A 348 3.47 9.72 -23.57
N ARG A 349 2.18 9.96 -23.87
CA ARG A 349 1.75 10.66 -25.08
C ARG A 349 2.50 11.98 -25.12
N GLY A 350 3.29 12.19 -26.17
CA GLY A 350 4.11 13.38 -26.33
C GLY A 350 5.55 13.27 -25.79
N GLU A 351 5.95 12.19 -25.08
CA GLU A 351 7.38 11.91 -24.78
C GLU A 351 8.06 11.22 -25.97
N GLY A 352 7.96 11.88 -27.13
CA GLY A 352 8.98 11.84 -28.16
C GLY A 352 9.69 13.18 -28.14
N THR A 353 10.67 13.32 -27.23
CA THR A 353 11.56 14.46 -26.99
C THR A 353 11.04 15.55 -26.06
N ALA A 354 11.74 15.71 -24.92
CA ALA A 354 11.66 16.83 -23.99
C ALA A 354 12.20 18.16 -24.59
N GLY A 355 11.80 18.48 -25.82
CA GLY A 355 12.14 19.71 -26.51
C GLY A 355 11.27 19.92 -27.74
N PRO A 356 11.19 21.17 -28.24
CA PRO A 356 10.51 21.46 -29.48
C PRO A 356 11.00 20.55 -30.61
N VAL A 357 10.06 19.92 -31.32
CA VAL A 357 10.32 19.14 -32.52
C VAL A 357 10.77 20.10 -33.62
N VAL A 358 12.04 20.03 -34.01
CA VAL A 358 12.59 20.89 -35.08
C VAL A 358 12.98 20.05 -36.30
N VAL A 359 12.33 20.30 -37.43
CA VAL A 359 12.63 19.65 -38.73
C VAL A 359 12.84 20.74 -39.77
N ASP A 360 13.92 20.63 -40.57
CA ASP A 360 14.27 21.60 -41.62
C ASP A 360 14.36 23.07 -41.14
N GLY A 361 14.71 23.26 -39.87
CA GLY A 361 14.81 24.59 -39.23
C GLY A 361 13.46 25.18 -38.80
N ILE A 362 12.37 24.42 -38.94
CA ILE A 362 11.03 24.77 -38.48
C ILE A 362 10.80 24.12 -37.12
N ASP A 363 10.47 24.94 -36.13
CA ASP A 363 10.10 24.50 -34.79
C ASP A 363 8.59 24.23 -34.74
N PHE A 364 8.20 22.96 -34.73
CA PHE A 364 6.83 22.44 -34.63
C PHE A 364 6.32 22.42 -33.18
N GLY A 365 7.17 22.67 -32.18
CA GLY A 365 6.77 22.68 -30.78
C GLY A 365 6.62 21.31 -30.16
N VAL A 366 5.63 21.15 -29.29
CA VAL A 366 5.30 19.91 -28.58
C VAL A 366 3.79 19.63 -28.69
N ASP A 367 3.37 18.40 -28.40
CA ASP A 367 1.95 18.02 -28.38
C ASP A 367 1.31 18.47 -27.05
N SER A 368 0.91 19.74 -26.96
CA SER A 368 0.48 20.38 -25.70
C SER A 368 -0.96 20.90 -25.69
N SER A 369 -1.73 20.72 -26.77
CA SER A 369 -3.14 21.14 -26.83
C SER A 369 -4.10 19.94 -26.84
N PRO A 370 -5.39 20.13 -26.49
CA PRO A 370 -6.41 19.07 -26.61
C PRO A 370 -6.63 18.55 -28.03
N TYR A 371 -6.14 19.27 -29.03
CA TYR A 371 -6.25 18.93 -30.44
C TYR A 371 -4.95 18.32 -30.99
N SER A 372 -3.90 18.17 -30.16
CA SER A 372 -2.70 17.48 -30.62
C SER A 372 -2.95 15.99 -30.86
N ARG A 373 -2.31 15.41 -31.89
CA ARG A 373 -2.41 13.98 -32.23
C ARG A 373 -3.82 13.52 -32.60
N ASP A 374 -4.63 14.40 -33.16
CA ASP A 374 -5.96 14.06 -33.66
C ASP A 374 -5.96 13.65 -35.15
N GLY A 375 -4.79 13.71 -35.79
CA GLY A 375 -4.56 13.33 -37.17
C GLY A 375 -4.56 14.51 -38.15
N GLU A 376 -4.74 15.73 -37.66
CA GLU A 376 -4.75 16.97 -38.44
C GLU A 376 -3.80 17.99 -37.82
N CYS A 377 -3.25 18.91 -38.62
CA CYS A 377 -2.40 19.98 -38.09
C CYS A 377 -3.22 21.18 -37.60
N ASP A 378 -3.08 21.52 -36.32
CA ASP A 378 -3.75 22.68 -35.69
C ASP A 378 -2.91 23.96 -35.65
N ASP A 379 -1.66 23.91 -36.08
CA ASP A 379 -0.76 25.03 -35.96
C ASP A 379 -0.98 26.06 -37.08
N PRO A 380 -1.44 27.29 -36.77
CA PRO A 380 -1.78 28.28 -37.79
C PRO A 380 -0.58 28.81 -38.56
N ARG A 381 0.65 28.42 -38.25
CA ARG A 381 1.84 28.76 -39.03
C ARG A 381 1.96 27.95 -40.33
N PHE A 382 1.10 26.95 -40.53
CA PHE A 382 1.09 26.11 -41.73
C PHE A 382 -0.19 26.28 -42.55
N GLU A 383 -0.14 25.85 -43.80
CA GLU A 383 -1.25 25.77 -44.75
C GLU A 383 -1.08 24.53 -45.63
N GLY A 384 -2.18 23.98 -46.14
CA GLY A 384 -2.17 22.81 -47.02
C GLY A 384 -3.22 21.77 -46.64
N SER A 385 -3.24 20.62 -47.33
CA SER A 385 -4.29 19.60 -47.21
C SER A 385 -4.17 18.71 -45.95
N GLY A 386 -3.20 18.98 -45.09
CA GLY A 386 -3.03 18.31 -43.80
C GLY A 386 -3.35 19.19 -42.60
N MET A 387 -3.93 20.37 -42.82
CA MET A 387 -4.45 21.23 -41.74
C MET A 387 -5.81 20.72 -41.28
N THR A 388 -6.20 21.01 -40.05
CA THR A 388 -7.58 20.81 -39.63
C THR A 388 -8.55 21.67 -40.44
N ASP A 389 -9.74 21.12 -40.70
CA ASP A 389 -10.90 21.84 -41.28
C ASP A 389 -11.59 22.74 -40.24
N SER A 390 -11.13 22.70 -38.97
CA SER A 390 -11.68 23.50 -37.88
C SER A 390 -11.07 24.90 -37.79
N THR A 391 -11.71 25.76 -36.97
CA THR A 391 -11.16 27.10 -36.70
C THR A 391 -9.81 26.97 -36.02
N LEU A 392 -8.78 27.59 -36.61
CA LEU A 392 -7.48 27.66 -35.95
C LEU A 392 -7.42 28.76 -34.91
N TYR A 393 -6.75 28.45 -33.80
CA TYR A 393 -6.50 29.38 -32.72
C TYR A 393 -4.99 29.61 -32.55
N ASP A 394 -4.60 30.86 -32.30
CA ASP A 394 -3.22 31.23 -31.96
C ASP A 394 -2.70 30.46 -30.73
N SER A 395 -3.59 29.96 -29.87
CA SER A 395 -3.24 29.09 -28.74
C SER A 395 -2.65 27.74 -29.16
N ASN A 396 -2.86 27.31 -30.41
CA ASN A 396 -2.40 26.03 -30.93
C ASN A 396 -1.05 26.14 -31.66
N ILE A 397 -0.46 27.34 -31.71
CA ILE A 397 0.92 27.52 -32.20
C ILE A 397 1.85 26.65 -31.38
N LYS A 398 2.62 25.79 -32.07
CA LYS A 398 3.61 24.87 -31.47
C LYS A 398 2.99 23.86 -30.49
N ALA A 399 1.70 23.58 -30.60
CA ALA A 399 0.97 22.79 -29.63
C ALA A 399 0.47 21.45 -30.18
N ASP A 400 0.72 21.18 -31.46
CA ASP A 400 0.39 19.94 -32.15
C ASP A 400 1.56 19.59 -33.08
N ALA A 401 2.65 19.11 -32.47
CA ALA A 401 3.92 18.97 -33.16
C ALA A 401 3.97 17.73 -34.03
N THR A 402 3.31 16.65 -33.60
CA THR A 402 3.34 15.35 -34.27
C THR A 402 2.62 15.40 -35.60
N ASP A 403 1.37 15.85 -35.64
CA ASP A 403 0.57 15.85 -36.87
C ASP A 403 1.07 16.91 -37.86
N CYS A 404 1.38 18.12 -37.37
CA CYS A 404 1.98 19.17 -38.20
C CYS A 404 3.35 18.76 -38.80
N ARG A 405 4.21 18.07 -38.05
CA ARG A 405 5.48 17.56 -38.59
C ARG A 405 5.22 16.52 -39.68
N GLU A 406 4.34 15.56 -39.43
CA GLU A 406 4.08 14.46 -40.37
C GLU A 406 3.42 14.94 -41.66
N ALA A 407 2.47 15.86 -41.54
CA ALA A 407 1.83 16.50 -42.68
C ALA A 407 2.82 17.40 -43.47
N TYR A 408 3.77 18.06 -42.81
CA TYR A 408 4.86 18.77 -43.49
C TYR A 408 5.81 17.83 -44.22
N GLN A 409 6.28 16.75 -43.57
CA GLN A 409 7.23 15.81 -44.16
C GLN A 409 6.65 15.00 -45.33
N SER A 410 5.32 14.76 -45.32
CA SER A 410 4.61 14.15 -46.45
C SER A 410 4.38 15.13 -47.61
N GLY A 411 4.68 16.41 -47.43
CA GLY A 411 4.44 17.47 -48.41
C GLY A 411 2.98 17.94 -48.47
N ALA A 412 2.15 17.53 -47.50
CA ALA A 412 0.77 17.99 -47.38
C ALA A 412 0.68 19.42 -46.80
N LEU A 413 1.71 19.87 -46.07
CA LEU A 413 1.81 21.23 -45.53
C LEU A 413 2.98 22.03 -46.10
N THR A 414 2.76 23.34 -46.20
CA THR A 414 3.79 24.34 -46.43
C THR A 414 3.74 25.42 -45.33
N PRO A 415 4.89 25.87 -44.80
CA PRO A 415 4.93 27.00 -43.87
C PRO A 415 4.46 28.28 -44.55
N ARG A 416 3.73 29.11 -43.83
CA ARG A 416 3.33 30.45 -44.27
C ARG A 416 3.93 31.54 -43.36
N ASP A 417 4.06 32.75 -43.91
CA ASP A 417 4.44 33.94 -43.15
C ASP A 417 3.30 34.35 -42.22
N TYR A 418 3.22 33.70 -41.05
CA TYR A 418 2.19 33.92 -40.05
C TYR A 418 2.73 34.71 -38.86
N GLU A 419 2.11 35.86 -38.58
CA GLU A 419 2.28 36.62 -37.34
C GLU A 419 0.92 36.73 -36.64
N PRO A 420 0.81 36.41 -35.33
CA PRO A 420 -0.43 36.51 -34.57
C PRO A 420 -1.14 37.85 -34.78
N GLY A 421 -2.41 37.80 -35.21
CA GLY A 421 -3.25 38.97 -35.45
C GLY A 421 -2.88 39.85 -36.65
N ARG A 422 -1.92 39.45 -37.50
CA ARG A 422 -1.60 40.17 -38.73
C ARG A 422 -2.35 39.56 -39.93
N PRO A 423 -2.93 40.37 -40.82
CA PRO A 423 -3.58 39.86 -42.02
C PRO A 423 -2.58 39.18 -42.98
N LEU A 424 -3.03 38.12 -43.64
CA LEU A 424 -2.31 37.40 -44.69
C LEU A 424 -2.25 38.26 -45.94
N VAL A 425 -1.03 38.59 -46.40
CA VAL A 425 -0.81 39.38 -47.61
C VAL A 425 -0.01 38.57 -48.62
N VAL A 426 -0.56 38.34 -49.81
CA VAL A 426 0.10 37.61 -50.92
C VAL A 426 0.12 38.50 -52.15
N ASP A 427 1.29 38.68 -52.78
CA ASP A 427 1.49 39.54 -53.95
C ASP A 427 0.92 40.97 -53.79
N GLY A 428 0.93 41.49 -52.55
CA GLY A 428 0.40 42.81 -52.21
C GLY A 428 -1.12 42.87 -52.04
N ILE A 429 -1.81 41.73 -52.09
CA ILE A 429 -3.25 41.60 -51.83
C ILE A 429 -3.44 41.17 -50.38
N ASP A 430 -4.25 41.91 -49.63
CA ASP A 430 -4.59 41.60 -48.25
C ASP A 430 -5.80 40.67 -48.21
N PHE A 431 -5.56 39.40 -47.88
CA PHE A 431 -6.55 38.33 -47.71
C PHE A 431 -7.18 38.30 -46.32
N GLY A 432 -6.70 39.10 -45.36
CA GLY A 432 -7.26 39.17 -44.02
C GLY A 432 -6.85 38.01 -43.12
N GLN A 433 -7.78 37.52 -42.31
CA GLN A 433 -7.56 36.40 -41.39
C GLN A 433 -8.68 35.38 -41.57
N ASP A 434 -8.39 34.12 -41.22
CA ASP A 434 -9.43 33.09 -41.16
C ASP A 434 -10.33 33.38 -39.96
N SER A 435 -11.55 33.84 -40.24
CA SER A 435 -12.51 34.28 -39.24
C SER A 435 -13.93 34.05 -39.71
N GLY A 436 -14.78 33.55 -38.80
CA GLY A 436 -16.15 33.18 -39.14
C GLY A 436 -16.30 31.72 -39.56
N VAL A 437 -17.53 31.33 -39.90
CA VAL A 437 -17.93 29.92 -40.08
C VAL A 437 -17.64 29.36 -41.48
N TYR A 438 -17.22 30.22 -42.41
CA TYR A 438 -16.90 29.88 -43.81
C TYR A 438 -15.42 30.18 -44.10
N ALA A 439 -14.59 30.09 -43.07
CA ALA A 439 -13.16 30.17 -43.23
C ALA A 439 -12.63 28.73 -43.28
N ARG A 440 -11.69 28.43 -44.18
CA ARG A 440 -11.02 27.12 -44.26
C ARG A 440 -11.96 25.97 -44.61
N ASP A 441 -13.00 26.21 -45.41
CA ASP A 441 -13.91 25.17 -45.88
C ASP A 441 -13.50 24.56 -47.24
N GLY A 442 -12.32 24.95 -47.74
CA GLY A 442 -11.73 24.49 -48.99
C GLY A 442 -12.18 25.27 -50.22
N GLU A 443 -13.05 26.26 -50.06
CA GLU A 443 -13.49 27.16 -51.11
C GLU A 443 -13.12 28.62 -50.74
N CYS A 444 -12.88 29.48 -51.74
CA CYS A 444 -12.68 30.90 -51.45
C CYS A 444 -14.02 31.62 -51.25
N ASP A 445 -14.23 32.16 -50.05
CA ASP A 445 -15.45 32.87 -49.64
C ASP A 445 -15.36 34.39 -49.77
N ASP A 446 -14.22 34.94 -50.19
CA ASP A 446 -14.04 36.38 -50.30
C ASP A 446 -14.64 36.95 -51.62
N PRO A 447 -15.69 37.80 -51.57
CA PRO A 447 -16.37 38.30 -52.75
C PRO A 447 -15.51 39.19 -53.66
N ARG A 448 -14.32 39.61 -53.20
CA ARG A 448 -13.35 40.36 -54.03
C ARG A 448 -12.75 39.49 -55.13
N PHE A 449 -12.86 38.17 -55.03
CA PHE A 449 -12.28 37.21 -55.99
C PHE A 449 -13.36 36.59 -56.90
N GLU A 450 -12.89 35.99 -58.00
CA GLU A 450 -13.67 35.21 -58.95
C GLU A 450 -12.83 34.07 -59.55
N GLY A 451 -13.46 32.95 -59.89
CA GLY A 451 -12.79 31.80 -60.52
C GLY A 451 -13.39 30.46 -60.08
N PRO A 452 -12.91 29.33 -60.64
CA PRO A 452 -13.35 27.98 -60.27
C PRO A 452 -13.06 27.57 -58.81
N GLY A 453 -12.18 28.28 -58.10
CA GLY A 453 -11.92 28.04 -56.67
C GLY A 453 -12.79 28.84 -55.71
N MET A 454 -13.79 29.57 -56.20
CA MET A 454 -14.76 30.29 -55.35
C MET A 454 -15.85 29.35 -54.84
N THR A 455 -16.39 29.65 -53.66
CA THR A 455 -17.60 28.96 -53.20
C THR A 455 -18.77 29.14 -54.16
N SER A 456 -19.62 28.11 -54.23
CA SER A 456 -20.92 28.18 -54.89
C SER A 456 -22.00 28.85 -54.01
N ALA A 457 -21.71 29.07 -52.74
CA ALA A 457 -22.59 29.72 -51.79
C ALA A 457 -22.77 31.22 -52.10
N LYS A 458 -23.83 31.81 -51.52
CA LYS A 458 -24.08 33.23 -51.66
C LYS A 458 -23.12 34.00 -50.75
N LEU A 459 -22.26 34.81 -51.36
CA LEU A 459 -21.31 35.68 -50.65
C LEU A 459 -21.95 36.94 -50.09
N TYR A 460 -21.47 37.37 -48.93
CA TYR A 460 -21.87 38.60 -48.24
C TYR A 460 -20.64 39.50 -48.00
N GLU A 461 -20.86 40.79 -47.74
CA GLU A 461 -19.77 41.72 -47.40
C GLU A 461 -18.99 41.28 -46.15
N GLY A 462 -19.64 40.57 -45.22
CA GLY A 462 -18.99 40.02 -44.02
C GLY A 462 -17.97 38.90 -44.31
N ASN A 463 -17.93 38.36 -45.53
CA ASN A 463 -16.93 37.37 -45.94
C ASN A 463 -15.63 38.01 -46.49
N ILE A 464 -15.59 39.34 -46.67
CA ILE A 464 -14.38 40.04 -47.10
C ILE A 464 -13.29 39.83 -46.05
N GLN A 465 -12.12 39.37 -46.47
CA GLN A 465 -10.93 39.21 -45.62
C GLN A 465 -11.13 38.25 -44.44
N ALA A 466 -12.11 37.35 -44.57
CA ALA A 466 -12.54 36.44 -43.52
C ALA A 466 -12.14 34.98 -43.79
N ASP A 467 -11.77 34.67 -45.03
CA ASP A 467 -11.39 33.33 -45.46
C ASP A 467 -10.03 33.40 -46.15
N ALA A 468 -9.02 33.77 -45.37
CA ALA A 468 -7.75 34.21 -45.91
C ALA A 468 -6.96 33.06 -46.55
N SER A 469 -6.96 31.89 -45.90
CA SER A 469 -6.14 30.74 -46.28
C SER A 469 -6.63 30.12 -47.59
N ASP A 470 -7.94 29.87 -47.75
CA ASP A 470 -8.46 29.24 -48.96
C ASP A 470 -8.40 30.20 -50.15
N CYS A 471 -8.78 31.46 -49.95
CA CYS A 471 -8.63 32.48 -50.99
C CYS A 471 -7.18 32.71 -51.41
N ALA A 472 -6.22 32.73 -50.47
CA ALA A 472 -4.80 32.88 -50.81
C ALA A 472 -4.26 31.64 -51.54
N SER A 473 -4.64 30.44 -51.11
CA SER A 473 -4.25 29.18 -51.75
C SER A 473 -4.82 29.09 -53.16
N ALA A 474 -6.12 29.34 -53.32
CA ALA A 474 -6.80 29.39 -54.60
C ALA A 474 -6.25 30.49 -55.53
N TYR A 475 -5.77 31.61 -54.97
CA TYR A 475 -5.12 32.64 -55.76
C TYR A 475 -3.74 32.19 -56.26
N ARG A 476 -2.89 31.62 -55.38
CA ARG A 476 -1.55 31.14 -55.72
C ARG A 476 -1.57 30.00 -56.74
N ASN A 477 -2.56 29.12 -56.67
CA ASN A 477 -2.72 28.00 -57.61
C ASN A 477 -3.45 28.41 -58.91
N GLY A 478 -3.89 29.68 -59.01
CA GLY A 478 -4.56 30.23 -60.19
C GLY A 478 -6.03 29.84 -60.34
N ALA A 479 -6.64 29.23 -59.32
CA ALA A 479 -8.07 28.89 -59.31
C ALA A 479 -8.98 30.10 -59.04
N VAL A 480 -8.47 31.17 -58.42
CA VAL A 480 -9.17 32.46 -58.31
C VAL A 480 -8.27 33.63 -58.68
N GLN A 481 -8.89 34.73 -59.10
CA GLN A 481 -8.25 36.00 -59.38
C GLN A 481 -9.06 37.14 -58.76
N LEU A 482 -8.42 38.26 -58.44
CA LEU A 482 -9.17 39.45 -58.06
C LEU A 482 -10.10 39.85 -59.21
N ARG A 483 -11.37 40.11 -58.88
CA ARG A 483 -12.29 40.72 -59.83
C ARG A 483 -11.64 41.98 -60.37
N ALA A 484 -11.66 42.16 -61.69
CA ALA A 484 -11.17 43.38 -62.31
C ALA A 484 -12.03 44.56 -61.85
N THR A 485 -11.64 45.23 -60.77
CA THR A 485 -12.36 46.40 -60.25
C THR A 485 -11.81 47.65 -60.93
N GLY A 486 -12.68 48.33 -61.68
CA GLY A 486 -12.41 49.69 -62.13
C GLY A 486 -12.22 50.61 -60.91
N GLY A 487 -10.98 51.06 -60.70
CA GLY A 487 -10.62 52.32 -60.02
C GLY A 487 -10.97 52.45 -58.54
N GLY A 488 -9.98 52.25 -57.68
CA GLY A 488 -10.08 52.61 -56.26
C GLY A 488 -8.78 52.40 -55.48
N GLN A 489 -7.68 53.00 -55.93
CA GLN A 489 -6.47 53.10 -55.12
C GLN A 489 -6.73 53.99 -53.90
N THR A 490 -6.55 53.44 -52.70
CA THR A 490 -6.14 54.23 -51.54
C THR A 490 -4.64 54.03 -51.35
N GLU A 491 -3.88 55.09 -51.64
CA GLU A 491 -2.44 55.15 -51.38
C GLU A 491 -2.10 54.96 -49.89
N PRO A 492 -0.93 54.37 -49.55
CA PRO A 492 -0.46 54.35 -48.17
C PRO A 492 0.15 55.71 -47.81
N SER A 493 -0.41 56.35 -46.78
CA SER A 493 0.13 57.56 -46.19
C SER A 493 1.36 57.24 -45.34
N GLY A 494 2.55 57.52 -45.87
CA GLY A 494 3.82 57.31 -45.17
C GLY A 494 4.83 58.44 -45.43
N LYS A 495 4.65 59.59 -44.77
CA LYS A 495 5.67 60.64 -44.71
C LYS A 495 6.85 60.18 -43.85
N ARG A 496 8.01 59.92 -44.47
CA ARG A 496 9.32 59.93 -43.81
C ARG A 496 9.63 61.37 -43.36
N ARG A 497 9.91 61.57 -42.07
CA ARG A 497 10.68 62.71 -41.58
C ARG A 497 12.12 62.24 -41.40
N ASP A 498 12.99 62.67 -42.30
CA ASP A 498 14.43 62.66 -42.10
C ASP A 498 14.80 63.79 -41.13
N SER A 499 15.44 63.45 -40.02
CA SER A 499 16.12 64.39 -39.14
C SER A 499 17.60 64.43 -39.51
N LYS A 500 18.04 65.53 -40.14
CA LYS A 500 19.40 66.05 -40.03
C LYS A 500 19.30 67.49 -39.53
N GLY A 501 19.90 67.75 -38.38
CA GLY A 501 19.97 69.03 -37.70
C GLY A 501 20.49 68.83 -36.29
#